data_AF-A0AAV4FI80-F1
#
_entry.id   AF-A0AAV4FI80-F1
#
_cell.length_a   1.000
_cell.length_b   1.000
_cell.length_c   1.000
_cell.angle_alpha   90.00
_cell.angle_beta   90.00
_cell.angle_gamma   90.00
#
_symmetry.space_group_name_H-M   'P 1'
#
loop_
_entity.id
_entity.type
_entity.pdbx_description
1 polymer ?
#
loop_
_entity_poly.entity_id
_entity_poly.type
_entity_poly.pdbx_seq_one_letter_code
_entity_poly.pdbx_strand_id
1 'polypeptide(L)'
;MGCLNKSFQQQRTALADKTSENQSLAQNHSAKEIQAEDQDEELRQLINAKRQKINFPAATAVEQWEDLDSKIVLKLDSLIGNSTLEHKLATFGDIVYQTSLETFGAKQYQSKGPPKRSRRQCEMDKLQENNKNKEDRKKRSTKITWFNPPFSYSVSTNVAKTFLSMIDRHFPKTNKLHKIFNRNTIKVSYSCMPNVNLTIQNHNKKLL
;
A
#
# COMPACT_ATOMS: atom_id res chain seq x y z
N MET A 1 -5.36 1.39 54.16
CA MET A 1 -6.14 2.56 53.68
C MET A 1 -7.40 2.06 52.99
N GLY A 2 -8.30 1.45 53.76
CA GLY A 2 -9.62 1.05 53.29
C GLY A 2 -10.61 2.20 53.50
N CYS A 3 -11.70 2.18 52.72
CA CYS A 3 -13.09 2.42 53.14
C CYS A 3 -13.99 2.58 51.89
N LEU A 4 -14.64 1.49 51.47
CA LEU A 4 -15.85 1.50 50.63
C LEU A 4 -17.05 1.46 51.57
N ASN A 5 -17.91 2.48 51.54
CA ASN A 5 -19.11 2.56 52.36
C ASN A 5 -20.39 2.26 51.55
N LYS A 6 -20.91 1.06 51.85
CA LYS A 6 -22.31 0.59 52.01
C LYS A 6 -23.51 1.49 51.66
N SER A 7 -24.37 0.92 50.80
CA SER A 7 -25.84 0.69 50.90
C SER A 7 -26.75 1.68 51.62
N PHE A 8 -27.94 1.95 51.05
CA PHE A 8 -29.23 1.69 51.70
C PHE A 8 -30.40 1.66 50.70
N GLN A 9 -31.24 0.63 50.77
CA GLN A 9 -32.54 0.51 50.10
C GLN A 9 -33.62 1.30 50.85
N GLN A 10 -34.68 1.72 50.16
CA GLN A 10 -36.04 1.57 50.68
C GLN A 10 -37.12 1.73 49.59
N GLN A 11 -38.01 0.74 49.52
CA GLN A 11 -39.28 0.72 48.79
C GLN A 11 -40.42 1.23 49.69
N ARG A 12 -41.44 1.89 49.09
CA ARG A 12 -42.89 1.93 49.47
C ARG A 12 -43.66 2.34 48.18
N THR A 13 -44.57 1.59 47.54
CA THR A 13 -45.95 1.14 47.87
C THR A 13 -46.83 2.27 48.45
N ALA A 14 -48.06 2.59 48.02
CA ALA A 14 -49.06 1.92 47.18
C ALA A 14 -50.19 2.88 46.71
N LEU A 15 -51.15 2.32 45.94
CA LEU A 15 -52.55 2.73 45.65
C LEU A 15 -52.77 3.94 44.71
N ALA A 16 -53.24 3.80 43.46
CA ALA A 16 -54.50 3.26 42.92
C ALA A 16 -55.69 4.24 43.04
N ASP A 17 -55.94 4.97 41.95
CA ASP A 17 -57.28 5.48 41.62
C ASP A 17 -57.68 5.02 40.21
N LYS A 18 -58.93 4.58 40.13
CA LYS A 18 -59.57 3.95 38.98
C LYS A 18 -60.22 5.04 38.14
N THR A 19 -60.00 4.99 36.83
CA THR A 19 -61.00 5.46 35.86
C THR A 19 -61.04 4.47 34.70
N SER A 20 -62.12 3.71 34.71
CA SER A 20 -62.69 3.00 33.57
C SER A 20 -62.99 4.03 32.49
N GLU A 21 -62.57 3.77 31.25
CA GLU A 21 -63.42 4.05 30.08
C GLU A 21 -62.85 3.40 28.80
N ASN A 22 -63.70 2.55 28.23
CA ASN A 22 -63.90 2.26 26.82
C ASN A 22 -62.97 1.27 26.10
N GLN A 23 -63.50 0.04 26.06
CA GLN A 23 -63.40 -0.92 24.98
C GLN A 23 -63.61 -0.26 23.61
N SER A 24 -62.59 -0.28 22.75
CA SER A 24 -62.75 -0.36 21.29
C SER A 24 -61.43 -0.85 20.68
N LEU A 25 -61.02 -2.05 21.07
CA LEU A 25 -59.81 -2.70 20.57
C LEU A 25 -60.21 -3.88 19.68
N ALA A 26 -60.78 -3.56 18.52
CA ALA A 26 -60.87 -4.43 17.35
C ALA A 26 -61.70 -3.73 16.27
N GLN A 27 -61.05 -3.09 15.31
CA GLN A 27 -61.46 -2.89 13.90
C GLN A 27 -60.73 -1.67 13.33
N ASN A 28 -59.44 -1.81 13.07
CA ASN A 28 -58.69 -0.96 12.13
C ASN A 28 -57.54 -1.78 11.51
N HIS A 29 -57.88 -2.95 10.95
CA HIS A 29 -57.01 -3.63 10.00
C HIS A 29 -57.73 -3.66 8.64
N SER A 30 -57.69 -2.52 7.96
CA SER A 30 -57.84 -2.47 6.51
C SER A 30 -57.21 -1.17 6.00
N ALA A 31 -55.91 -1.02 6.25
CA ALA A 31 -55.12 -0.19 5.35
C ALA A 31 -54.89 -1.05 4.10
N LYS A 32 -55.63 -0.78 3.02
CA LYS A 32 -55.19 -1.21 1.71
C LYS A 32 -53.80 -0.64 1.51
N GLU A 33 -52.83 -1.52 1.44
CA GLU A 33 -51.47 -1.22 1.02
C GLU A 33 -51.59 -0.59 -0.37
N ILE A 34 -51.49 0.74 -0.43
CA ILE A 34 -51.32 1.44 -1.69
C ILE A 34 -49.92 1.04 -2.12
N GLN A 35 -49.83 0.11 -3.08
CA GLN A 35 -48.60 -0.11 -3.83
C GLN A 35 -48.29 1.21 -4.54
N ALA A 36 -47.53 2.08 -3.88
CA ALA A 36 -46.90 3.22 -4.51
C ALA A 36 -45.94 2.65 -5.55
N GLU A 37 -46.12 3.11 -6.78
CA GLU A 37 -45.54 2.56 -7.99
C GLU A 37 -44.03 2.31 -7.86
N ASP A 38 -43.61 1.06 -8.11
CA ASP A 38 -42.20 0.65 -8.16
C ASP A 38 -41.38 1.48 -9.18
N GLN A 39 -42.06 2.16 -10.11
CA GLN A 39 -41.49 3.10 -11.08
C GLN A 39 -40.84 4.32 -10.42
N ASP A 40 -41.39 4.82 -9.31
CA ASP A 40 -40.87 6.00 -8.61
C ASP A 40 -39.59 5.69 -7.85
N GLU A 41 -39.43 4.46 -7.33
CA GLU A 41 -38.21 4.04 -6.62
C GLU A 41 -37.06 3.75 -7.58
N GLU A 42 -37.31 3.12 -8.73
CA GLU A 42 -36.29 2.99 -9.79
C GLU A 42 -35.86 4.36 -10.34
N LEU A 43 -36.82 5.27 -10.55
CA LEU A 43 -36.55 6.65 -10.97
C LEU A 43 -35.75 7.41 -9.90
N ARG A 44 -36.10 7.26 -8.61
CA ARG A 44 -35.36 7.86 -7.48
C ARG A 44 -33.95 7.32 -7.37
N GLN A 45 -33.74 6.02 -7.59
CA GLN A 45 -32.42 5.41 -7.57
C GLN A 45 -31.54 5.88 -8.74
N LEU A 46 -32.13 6.10 -9.92
CA LEU A 46 -31.47 6.77 -11.06
C LEU A 46 -31.15 8.25 -10.77
N ILE A 47 -32.03 8.97 -10.07
CA ILE A 47 -31.79 10.36 -9.63
C ILE A 47 -30.67 10.41 -8.57
N ASN A 48 -30.55 9.39 -7.72
CA ASN A 48 -29.52 9.26 -6.69
C ASN A 48 -28.15 8.81 -7.23
N ALA A 49 -28.10 8.31 -8.47
CA ALA A 49 -26.84 8.15 -9.18
C ALA A 49 -26.25 9.54 -9.43
N LYS A 50 -25.16 9.86 -8.73
CA LYS A 50 -24.52 11.18 -8.76
C LYS A 50 -24.31 11.66 -10.21
N ARG A 51 -25.13 12.62 -10.65
CA ARG A 51 -25.06 13.22 -11.99
C ARG A 51 -23.62 13.59 -12.34
N GLN A 52 -23.18 13.24 -13.55
CA GLN A 52 -21.83 13.53 -14.01
C GLN A 52 -21.68 15.05 -14.17
N LYS A 53 -20.48 15.56 -13.86
CA LYS A 53 -20.21 16.98 -14.02
C LYS A 53 -20.13 17.30 -15.51
N ILE A 54 -20.98 18.19 -16.01
CA ILE A 54 -20.99 18.62 -17.41
C ILE A 54 -19.82 19.57 -17.69
N ASN A 55 -19.26 19.52 -18.90
CA ASN A 55 -18.21 20.43 -19.35
C ASN A 55 -18.79 21.71 -20.00
N PHE A 56 -19.39 22.57 -19.20
CA PHE A 56 -19.99 23.81 -19.72
C PHE A 56 -18.98 24.74 -20.39
N PRO A 57 -19.39 25.46 -21.44
CA PRO A 57 -18.55 26.45 -22.10
C PRO A 57 -18.32 27.67 -21.19
N ALA A 58 -17.42 28.56 -21.61
CA ALA A 58 -17.20 29.81 -20.91
C ALA A 58 -18.47 30.68 -20.94
N ALA A 59 -18.67 31.52 -19.91
CA ALA A 59 -19.83 32.42 -19.84
C ALA A 59 -19.88 33.43 -21.01
N THR A 60 -18.74 33.68 -21.66
CA THR A 60 -18.62 34.57 -22.82
C THR A 60 -19.06 33.94 -24.14
N ALA A 61 -19.28 32.62 -24.19
CA ALA A 61 -19.67 31.91 -25.41
C ALA A 61 -21.18 32.02 -25.67
N VAL A 62 -21.66 33.24 -25.95
CA VAL A 62 -23.09 33.57 -26.08
C VAL A 62 -23.81 32.67 -27.09
N GLU A 63 -23.24 32.49 -28.29
CA GLU A 63 -23.85 31.64 -29.34
C GLU A 63 -24.07 30.19 -28.90
N GLN A 64 -23.19 29.63 -28.07
CA GLN A 64 -23.32 28.25 -27.57
C GLN A 64 -24.41 28.12 -26.51
N TRP A 65 -24.64 29.17 -25.73
CA TRP A 65 -25.73 29.21 -24.76
C TRP A 65 -27.08 29.40 -25.44
N GLU A 66 -27.16 30.25 -26.47
CA GLU A 66 -28.39 30.48 -27.26
C GLU A 66 -28.82 29.23 -28.05
N ASP A 67 -27.87 28.49 -28.64
CA ASP A 67 -28.14 27.21 -29.30
C ASP A 67 -28.64 26.14 -28.32
N LEU A 68 -28.05 26.07 -27.11
CA LEU A 68 -28.50 25.16 -26.05
C LEU A 68 -29.93 25.51 -25.60
N ASP A 69 -30.21 26.79 -25.34
CA ASP A 69 -31.51 27.26 -24.89
C ASP A 69 -32.60 26.95 -25.93
N SER A 70 -32.32 27.22 -27.20
CA SER A 70 -33.22 26.88 -28.32
C SER A 70 -33.53 25.38 -28.36
N LYS A 71 -32.54 24.52 -28.17
CA LYS A 71 -32.72 23.05 -28.12
C LYS A 71 -33.53 22.60 -26.90
N ILE A 72 -33.33 23.23 -25.75
CA ILE A 72 -34.08 22.95 -24.53
C ILE A 72 -35.55 23.32 -24.74
N VAL A 73 -35.83 24.52 -25.26
CA VAL A 73 -37.20 24.98 -25.53
C VAL A 73 -37.92 24.03 -26.49
N LEU A 74 -37.30 23.63 -27.59
CA LEU A 74 -37.89 22.67 -28.55
C LEU A 74 -38.19 21.30 -27.91
N LYS A 75 -37.26 20.76 -27.10
CA LYS A 75 -37.49 19.50 -26.37
C LYS A 75 -38.58 19.62 -25.31
N LEU A 76 -38.66 20.75 -24.62
CA LEU A 76 -39.71 20.99 -23.64
C LEU A 76 -41.06 21.09 -24.34
N ASP A 77 -41.20 21.90 -25.39
CA ASP A 77 -42.47 22.08 -26.12
C ASP A 77 -43.02 20.76 -26.67
N SER A 78 -42.15 19.88 -27.18
CA SER A 78 -42.56 18.55 -27.66
C SER A 78 -43.05 17.59 -26.56
N LEU A 79 -42.50 17.67 -25.35
CA LEU A 79 -42.81 16.74 -24.24
C LEU A 79 -43.90 17.28 -23.30
N ILE A 80 -44.02 18.61 -23.20
CA ILE A 80 -44.83 19.30 -22.19
C ILE A 80 -46.21 19.72 -22.70
N GLY A 81 -46.46 19.62 -24.01
CA GLY A 81 -47.75 20.01 -24.62
C GLY A 81 -48.99 19.36 -24.00
N ASN A 82 -48.87 18.14 -23.43
CA ASN A 82 -50.01 17.32 -22.99
C ASN A 82 -49.96 16.84 -21.52
N SER A 83 -48.96 17.24 -20.73
CA SER A 83 -48.74 16.72 -19.37
C SER A 83 -49.31 17.61 -18.25
N THR A 84 -49.48 17.04 -17.05
CA THR A 84 -49.89 17.78 -15.84
C THR A 84 -48.77 18.67 -15.33
N LEU A 85 -49.10 19.78 -14.66
CA LEU A 85 -48.11 20.75 -14.13
C LEU A 85 -47.04 20.08 -13.26
N GLU A 86 -47.44 19.14 -12.41
CA GLU A 86 -46.53 18.42 -11.51
C GLU A 86 -45.52 17.58 -12.30
N HIS A 87 -45.96 16.92 -13.35
CA HIS A 87 -45.07 16.15 -14.24
C HIS A 87 -44.10 17.07 -14.99
N LYS A 88 -44.53 18.27 -15.39
CA LYS A 88 -43.66 19.28 -16.01
C LYS A 88 -42.55 19.73 -15.07
N LEU A 89 -42.90 20.03 -13.81
CA LEU A 89 -41.94 20.45 -12.80
C LEU A 89 -40.96 19.33 -12.43
N ALA A 90 -41.44 18.09 -12.36
CA ALA A 90 -40.61 16.93 -12.07
C ALA A 90 -39.60 16.63 -13.19
N THR A 91 -40.03 16.69 -14.46
CA THR A 91 -39.21 16.29 -15.62
C THR A 91 -38.31 17.39 -16.16
N PHE A 92 -38.61 18.67 -15.92
CA PHE A 92 -37.85 19.80 -16.43
C PHE A 92 -36.35 19.70 -16.10
N GLY A 93 -36.02 19.39 -14.85
CA GLY A 93 -34.63 19.31 -14.38
C GLY A 93 -33.83 18.17 -15.01
N ASP A 94 -34.49 17.11 -15.48
CA ASP A 94 -33.85 16.01 -16.22
C ASP A 94 -33.66 16.36 -17.68
N ILE A 95 -34.66 16.97 -18.32
CA ILE A 95 -34.59 17.40 -19.72
C ILE A 95 -33.46 18.41 -19.92
N VAL A 96 -33.36 19.41 -19.03
CA VAL A 96 -32.28 20.40 -19.06
C VAL A 96 -30.92 19.72 -18.89
N TYR A 97 -30.81 18.78 -17.96
CA TYR A 97 -29.55 18.07 -17.69
C TYR A 97 -29.13 17.17 -18.86
N GLN A 98 -30.04 16.35 -19.41
CA GLN A 98 -29.75 15.47 -20.54
C GLN A 98 -29.37 16.26 -21.78
N THR A 99 -30.09 17.34 -22.08
CA THR A 99 -29.76 18.21 -23.22
C THR A 99 -28.42 18.88 -23.03
N SER A 100 -28.11 19.35 -21.83
CA SER A 100 -26.80 19.92 -21.51
C SER A 100 -25.67 18.88 -21.62
N LEU A 101 -25.94 17.63 -21.22
CA LEU A 101 -24.99 16.52 -21.29
C LEU A 101 -24.73 16.07 -22.73
N GLU A 102 -25.78 15.96 -23.56
CA GLU A 102 -25.67 15.65 -24.99
C GLU A 102 -24.87 16.71 -25.75
N THR A 103 -25.09 17.98 -25.41
CA THR A 103 -24.49 19.11 -26.14
C THR A 103 -23.02 19.32 -25.77
N PHE A 104 -22.66 19.21 -24.49
CA PHE A 104 -21.31 19.57 -24.01
C PHE A 104 -20.49 18.38 -23.49
N GLY A 105 -21.12 17.22 -23.29
CA GLY A 105 -20.48 16.02 -22.79
C GLY A 105 -20.12 16.07 -21.30
N ALA A 106 -19.73 14.91 -20.79
CA ALA A 106 -19.23 14.77 -19.42
C ALA A 106 -17.81 15.34 -19.30
N LYS A 107 -17.56 16.05 -18.19
CA LYS A 107 -16.24 16.55 -17.84
C LYS A 107 -15.32 15.38 -17.52
N GLN A 108 -14.36 15.15 -18.41
CA GLN A 108 -13.33 14.14 -18.24
C GLN A 108 -12.41 14.53 -17.07
N TYR A 109 -12.31 13.66 -16.06
CA TYR A 109 -11.35 13.85 -14.97
C TYR A 109 -10.00 13.32 -15.43
N GLN A 110 -9.06 14.22 -15.71
CA GLN A 110 -7.68 13.81 -15.97
C GLN A 110 -7.14 13.13 -14.70
N SER A 111 -6.63 11.90 -14.84
CA SER A 111 -5.96 11.25 -13.72
C SER A 111 -4.77 12.10 -13.32
N LYS A 112 -4.76 12.60 -12.08
CA LYS A 112 -3.62 13.33 -11.57
C LYS A 112 -2.44 12.36 -11.62
N GLY A 113 -1.40 12.71 -12.38
CA GLY A 113 -0.15 11.95 -12.41
C GLY A 113 0.43 11.81 -10.99
N PRO A 114 1.33 10.84 -10.76
CA PRO A 114 1.92 10.65 -9.44
C PRO A 114 2.54 11.97 -8.94
N PRO A 115 2.38 12.28 -7.65
CA PRO A 115 2.94 13.51 -7.10
C PRO A 115 4.45 13.54 -7.33
N LYS A 116 4.96 14.70 -7.77
CA LYS A 116 6.40 14.89 -7.92
C LYS A 116 7.07 14.76 -6.55
N ARG A 117 8.07 13.89 -6.44
CA ARG A 117 8.83 13.72 -5.19
C ARG A 117 9.60 15.00 -4.88
N SER A 118 9.64 15.37 -3.60
CA SER A 118 10.48 16.49 -3.13
C SER A 118 11.96 16.16 -3.32
N ARG A 119 12.79 17.19 -3.53
CA ARG A 119 14.25 17.06 -3.60
C ARG A 119 14.81 16.24 -2.43
N ARG A 120 14.34 16.53 -1.21
CA ARG A 120 14.75 15.81 0.01
C ARG A 120 14.45 14.31 -0.08
N GLN A 121 13.30 13.96 -0.65
CA GLN A 121 12.87 12.57 -0.78
C GLN A 121 13.76 11.81 -1.78
N CYS A 122 14.08 12.45 -2.91
CA CYS A 122 15.06 11.92 -3.86
C CYS A 122 16.45 11.75 -3.24
N GLU A 123 16.90 12.67 -2.37
CA GLU A 123 18.18 12.54 -1.66
C GLU A 123 18.16 11.36 -0.68
N MET A 124 17.07 11.17 0.07
CA MET A 124 16.92 10.02 0.97
C MET A 124 16.90 8.68 0.21
N ASP A 125 16.18 8.60 -0.91
CA ASP A 125 16.13 7.40 -1.76
C ASP A 125 17.53 7.02 -2.28
N LYS A 126 18.31 8.02 -2.73
CA LYS A 126 19.71 7.80 -3.15
C LYS A 126 20.59 7.26 -2.03
N LEU A 127 20.41 7.75 -0.80
CA LEU A 127 21.14 7.25 0.36
C LEU A 127 20.76 5.79 0.67
N GLN A 128 19.47 5.45 0.58
CA GLN A 128 18.98 4.08 0.78
C GLN A 128 19.55 3.12 -0.27
N GLU A 129 19.53 3.49 -1.55
CA GLU A 129 20.14 2.68 -2.63
C GLU A 129 21.64 2.46 -2.42
N ASN A 130 22.37 3.51 -2.04
CA ASN A 130 23.80 3.41 -1.75
C ASN A 130 24.10 2.47 -0.57
N ASN A 131 23.25 2.49 0.46
CA ASN A 131 23.39 1.59 1.61
C ASN A 131 23.06 0.14 1.25
N LYS A 132 22.00 -0.10 0.47
CA LYS A 132 21.67 -1.44 -0.04
C LYS A 132 22.81 -2.03 -0.87
N ASN A 133 23.38 -1.24 -1.78
CA ASN A 133 24.56 -1.61 -2.57
C ASN A 133 25.81 -1.91 -1.72
N LYS A 134 25.94 -1.32 -0.52
CA LYS A 134 27.03 -1.66 0.42
C LYS A 134 26.75 -2.98 1.14
N GLU A 135 25.51 -3.24 1.54
CA GLU A 135 25.13 -4.50 2.18
C GLU A 135 25.30 -5.69 1.23
N ASP A 136 24.87 -5.56 -0.02
CA ASP A 136 24.99 -6.64 -1.01
C ASP A 136 26.47 -6.95 -1.34
N ARG A 137 27.36 -5.96 -1.24
CA ARG A 137 28.81 -6.19 -1.32
C ARG A 137 29.35 -6.97 -0.13
N LYS A 138 28.85 -6.72 1.09
CA LYS A 138 29.26 -7.45 2.31
C LYS A 138 28.72 -8.88 2.34
N LYS A 139 27.56 -9.14 1.72
CA LYS A 139 26.95 -10.47 1.61
C LYS A 139 27.66 -11.42 0.64
N ARG A 140 28.63 -10.94 -0.17
CA ARG A 140 29.53 -11.83 -0.89
C ARG A 140 30.50 -12.50 0.10
N SER A 141 30.01 -13.52 0.81
CA SER A 141 30.86 -14.44 1.54
C SER A 141 31.72 -15.18 0.49
N THR A 142 33.01 -14.89 0.49
CA THR A 142 33.95 -15.69 -0.29
C THR A 142 33.91 -17.11 0.27
N LYS A 143 33.58 -18.11 -0.55
CA LYS A 143 33.65 -19.52 -0.16
C LYS A 143 35.12 -19.88 0.07
N ILE A 144 35.55 -19.82 1.32
CA ILE A 144 36.92 -20.16 1.73
C ILE A 144 37.02 -21.66 1.91
N THR A 145 37.95 -22.30 1.21
CA THR A 145 38.34 -23.70 1.42
C THR A 145 39.59 -23.73 2.30
N TRP A 146 39.50 -24.47 3.41
CA TRP A 146 40.64 -24.69 4.29
C TRP A 146 41.36 -25.98 3.92
N PHE A 147 42.68 -25.89 3.74
CA PHE A 147 43.56 -27.05 3.64
C PHE A 147 44.30 -27.22 4.96
N ASN A 148 43.99 -28.30 5.67
CA ASN A 148 44.62 -28.65 6.94
C ASN A 148 45.34 -30.00 6.80
N PRO A 149 46.58 -30.01 6.28
CA PRO A 149 47.34 -31.24 6.18
C PRO A 149 47.69 -31.80 7.57
N PRO A 150 47.83 -33.13 7.72
CA PRO A 150 48.18 -33.74 9.00
C PRO A 150 49.53 -33.24 9.49
N PHE A 151 49.60 -32.87 10.77
CA PHE A 151 50.84 -32.42 11.41
C PHE A 151 51.90 -33.51 11.41
N SER A 152 53.10 -33.15 10.97
CA SER A 152 54.28 -34.00 11.08
C SER A 152 55.49 -33.20 11.55
N TYR A 153 56.10 -33.65 12.64
CA TYR A 153 57.29 -33.02 13.24
C TYR A 153 58.54 -33.19 12.38
N SER A 154 58.61 -34.25 11.56
CA SER A 154 59.75 -34.49 10.67
C SER A 154 59.78 -33.52 9.48
N VAL A 155 58.71 -32.76 9.26
CA VAL A 155 58.59 -31.83 8.14
C VAL A 155 59.14 -30.46 8.55
N SER A 156 60.42 -30.25 8.21
CA SER A 156 61.10 -28.95 8.37
C SER A 156 60.72 -27.93 7.28
N THR A 157 60.10 -28.38 6.19
CA THR A 157 59.73 -27.53 5.06
C THR A 157 58.50 -26.69 5.38
N ASN A 158 58.47 -25.44 4.91
CA ASN A 158 57.30 -24.59 5.05
C ASN A 158 56.21 -25.04 4.05
N VAL A 159 55.41 -26.03 4.46
CA VAL A 159 54.35 -26.66 3.66
C VAL A 159 53.34 -25.63 3.15
N ALA A 160 52.98 -24.63 3.97
CA ALA A 160 52.04 -23.59 3.55
C ALA A 160 52.61 -22.78 2.38
N LYS A 161 53.89 -22.38 2.45
CA LYS A 161 54.56 -21.63 1.38
C LYS A 161 54.66 -22.44 0.10
N THR A 162 55.07 -23.71 0.19
CA THR A 162 55.19 -24.58 -0.99
C THR A 162 53.84 -24.83 -1.64
N PHE A 163 52.81 -25.15 -0.85
CA PHE A 163 51.46 -25.36 -1.35
C PHE A 163 50.88 -24.11 -2.03
N LEU A 164 50.98 -22.93 -1.42
CA LEU A 164 50.52 -21.68 -2.02
C LEU A 164 51.28 -21.34 -3.32
N SER A 165 52.57 -21.66 -3.39
CA SER A 165 53.36 -21.49 -4.62
C SER A 165 52.89 -22.41 -5.75
N MET A 166 52.47 -23.64 -5.42
CA MET A 166 51.90 -24.57 -6.39
C MET A 166 50.54 -24.07 -6.90
N ILE A 167 49.72 -23.46 -6.03
CA ILE A 167 48.44 -22.86 -6.43
C ILE A 167 48.67 -21.76 -7.48
N ASP A 168 49.59 -20.84 -7.22
CA ASP A 168 49.86 -19.75 -8.17
C ASP A 168 50.40 -20.28 -9.51
N ARG A 169 51.25 -21.32 -9.46
CA ARG A 169 51.86 -21.93 -10.65
C ARG A 169 50.85 -22.69 -11.52
N HIS A 170 49.98 -23.50 -10.90
CA HIS A 170 49.06 -24.38 -11.63
C HIS A 170 47.71 -23.74 -11.92
N PHE A 171 47.32 -22.72 -11.16
CA PHE A 171 46.09 -21.96 -11.36
C PHE A 171 46.39 -20.48 -11.61
N PRO A 172 47.12 -20.12 -12.69
CA PRO A 172 47.26 -18.73 -13.10
C PRO A 172 45.91 -18.15 -13.56
N LYS A 173 45.78 -16.84 -13.70
CA LYS A 173 44.53 -16.15 -14.10
C LYS A 173 43.91 -16.65 -15.41
N THR A 174 44.72 -17.23 -16.29
CA THR A 174 44.29 -17.83 -17.56
C THR A 174 43.58 -19.18 -17.38
N ASN A 175 43.79 -19.86 -16.25
CA ASN A 175 43.17 -21.15 -15.96
C ASN A 175 41.69 -20.95 -15.58
N LYS A 176 40.81 -21.76 -16.19
CA LYS A 176 39.36 -21.78 -15.92
C LYS A 176 39.04 -21.94 -14.42
N LEU A 177 39.88 -22.67 -13.69
CA LEU A 177 39.69 -22.95 -12.26
C LEU A 177 40.27 -21.89 -11.32
N HIS A 178 40.95 -20.86 -11.83
CA HIS A 178 41.55 -19.79 -11.01
C HIS A 178 40.53 -19.08 -10.12
N LYS A 179 39.28 -18.96 -10.59
CA LYS A 179 38.19 -18.36 -9.79
C LYS A 179 37.91 -19.13 -8.50
N ILE A 180 38.13 -20.45 -8.51
CA ILE A 180 37.88 -21.36 -7.38
C ILE A 180 39.16 -21.58 -6.58
N PHE A 181 40.29 -21.77 -7.25
CA PHE A 181 41.58 -22.05 -6.63
C PHE A 181 42.52 -20.85 -6.79
N ASN A 182 42.51 -19.96 -5.79
CA ASN A 182 43.43 -18.82 -5.69
C ASN A 182 43.71 -18.52 -4.21
N ARG A 183 44.64 -17.59 -3.95
CA ARG A 183 45.02 -17.19 -2.58
C ARG A 183 43.88 -16.54 -1.77
N ASN A 184 42.85 -16.01 -2.42
CA ASN A 184 41.71 -15.41 -1.72
C ASN A 184 40.69 -16.46 -1.28
N THR A 185 40.62 -17.60 -1.98
CA THR A 185 39.66 -18.69 -1.72
C THR A 185 40.26 -19.84 -0.94
N ILE A 186 41.56 -20.13 -1.07
CA ILE A 186 42.21 -21.23 -0.34
C ILE A 186 43.06 -20.69 0.80
N LYS A 187 42.85 -21.22 2.01
CA LYS A 187 43.68 -20.94 3.18
C LYS A 187 44.31 -22.22 3.71
N VAL A 188 45.52 -22.11 4.25
CA VAL A 188 46.27 -23.24 4.83
C VAL A 188 46.45 -23.01 6.33
N SER A 189 46.08 -23.99 7.13
CA SER A 189 46.25 -23.97 8.59
C SER A 189 47.34 -24.94 9.04
N TYR A 190 48.57 -24.79 8.50
CA TYR A 190 49.70 -25.64 8.86
C TYR A 190 50.86 -24.78 9.35
N SER A 191 51.24 -24.96 10.61
CA SER A 191 52.33 -24.25 11.26
C SER A 191 53.49 -25.20 11.53
N CYS A 192 54.64 -24.96 10.90
CA CYS A 192 55.92 -25.58 11.28
C CYS A 192 56.68 -24.71 12.28
N MET A 193 55.98 -23.91 13.10
CA MET A 193 56.68 -23.06 14.05
C MET A 193 57.45 -23.95 15.04
N PRO A 194 58.74 -23.66 15.31
CA PRO A 194 59.48 -24.36 16.35
C PRO A 194 58.71 -24.25 17.67
N ASN A 195 58.90 -25.23 18.56
CA ASN A 195 58.33 -25.17 19.91
C ASN A 195 58.71 -23.82 20.55
N VAL A 196 57.72 -22.98 20.85
CA VAL A 196 57.92 -21.65 21.45
C VAL A 196 58.75 -21.71 22.73
N ASN A 197 58.58 -22.78 23.53
CA ASN A 197 59.37 -23.01 24.74
C ASN A 197 60.86 -23.19 24.38
N LEU A 198 61.15 -23.98 23.34
CA LEU A 198 62.52 -24.17 22.84
C LEU A 198 63.12 -22.85 22.33
N THR A 199 62.33 -22.03 21.63
CA THR A 199 62.76 -20.71 21.17
C THR A 199 63.11 -19.78 22.33
N ILE A 200 62.29 -19.75 23.39
CA ILE A 200 62.53 -18.96 24.61
C ILE A 200 63.79 -19.47 25.32
N GLN A 201 63.94 -20.79 25.49
CA GLN A 201 65.11 -21.38 26.13
C GLN A 201 66.40 -21.05 25.38
N ASN A 202 66.41 -21.16 24.05
CA ASN A 202 67.59 -20.84 23.24
C ASN A 202 67.94 -19.34 23.32
N HIS A 203 66.95 -18.46 23.42
CA HIS A 203 67.18 -17.03 23.63
C HIS A 203 67.78 -16.76 25.00
N ASN A 204 67.21 -17.32 26.06
CA ASN A 204 67.74 -17.18 27.43
C ASN A 204 69.16 -17.72 27.55
N LYS A 205 69.46 -18.86 26.93
CA LYS A 205 70.82 -19.43 26.85
C LYS A 205 71.82 -18.54 26.10
N LYS A 206 71.36 -17.64 25.23
CA LYS A 206 72.23 -16.70 24.51
C LYS A 206 72.46 -15.42 25.31
N LEU A 207 71.54 -15.07 26.21
CA LEU A 207 71.61 -13.88 27.06
C LEU A 207 72.38 -14.10 28.37
N LEU A 208 72.32 -15.32 28.91
CA LEU A 208 73.06 -15.79 30.09
C LEU A 208 74.43 -16.35 29.67
#